data_AF-A0A1Y3EUI6-F1
#
_entry.id   AF-A0A1Y3EUI6-F1
#
_cell.length_a   1.000
_cell.length_b   1.000
_cell.length_c   1.000
_cell.angle_alpha   90.00
_cell.angle_beta   90.00
_cell.angle_gamma   90.00
#
_symmetry.space_group_name_H-M   'P 1'
#
loop_
_entity.id
_entity.type
_entity.pdbx_description
1 polymer ?
#
loop_
_entity_poly.entity_id
_entity_poly.type
_entity_poly.pdbx_seq_one_letter_code
_entity_poly.pdbx_strand_id
1 'polypeptide(L)'
;MALVSAGIEIYDLLTSASETLEDKGDNGTLTIGYMAKLHQHALTEFTGSASPQTIRKMMTRLEIRCTEWRTWMEKKIRAQTQQ
;
A
#
# COMPACT_ATOMS: atom_id res chain seq x y z
N MET A 1 -2.19 -6.38 -10.68
CA MET A 1 -1.56 -7.33 -11.64
C MET A 1 -2.58 -7.86 -12.63
N ALA A 2 -3.60 -8.62 -12.21
CA ALA A 2 -4.57 -9.24 -13.12
C ALA A 2 -5.19 -8.27 -14.15
N LEU A 3 -5.58 -7.06 -13.72
CA LEU A 3 -6.09 -6.02 -14.64
C LEU A 3 -5.09 -5.65 -15.73
N VAL A 4 -3.83 -5.43 -15.37
CA VAL A 4 -2.75 -5.12 -16.32
C VAL A 4 -2.48 -6.29 -17.26
N SER A 5 -2.44 -7.52 -16.73
CA SER A 5 -2.25 -8.73 -17.52
C SER A 5 -3.41 -9.00 -18.50
N ALA A 6 -4.62 -8.55 -18.16
CA ALA A 6 -5.79 -8.62 -19.03
C ALA A 6 -5.84 -7.48 -20.07
N GLY A 7 -4.84 -6.59 -20.11
CA GLY A 7 -4.82 -5.44 -21.02
C GLY A 7 -5.82 -4.34 -20.65
N ILE A 8 -6.35 -4.34 -19.42
CA ILE A 8 -7.25 -3.30 -18.94
C ILE A 8 -6.41 -2.06 -18.58
N GLU A 9 -6.77 -0.93 -19.18
CA GLU A 9 -6.14 0.35 -18.89
C GLU A 9 -6.43 0.77 -17.44
N ILE A 10 -5.38 1.17 -16.71
CA ILE A 10 -5.46 1.62 -15.33
C ILE A 10 -4.68 2.93 -15.16
N TYR A 11 -5.18 3.82 -14.31
CA TYR A 11 -4.55 5.12 -14.04
C TYR A 11 -3.27 5.01 -13.20
N ASP A 12 -3.26 4.12 -12.21
CA ASP A 12 -2.10 3.75 -11.40
C ASP A 12 -2.26 2.33 -10.85
N LEU A 13 -1.15 1.75 -10.40
CA LEU A 13 -1.16 0.48 -9.68
C LEU A 13 -1.62 0.71 -8.24
N LEU A 14 -2.74 0.09 -7.88
CA LEU A 14 -3.13 -0.06 -6.49
C LEU A 14 -2.25 -1.10 -5.80
N THR A 15 -1.57 -0.70 -4.73
CA THR A 15 -0.75 -1.58 -3.88
C THR A 15 -1.22 -1.51 -2.45
N SER A 16 -1.12 -2.62 -1.71
CA SER A 16 -1.57 -2.68 -0.33
C SER A 16 -0.48 -3.18 0.60
N ALA A 17 -0.45 -2.64 1.81
CA ALA A 17 0.44 -3.09 2.88
C ALA A 17 -0.29 -2.99 4.22
N SER A 18 0.11 -3.85 5.15
CA SER A 18 -0.38 -3.85 6.52
C SER A 18 0.78 -3.85 7.51
N GLU A 19 0.56 -3.21 8.66
CA GLU A 19 1.50 -3.19 9.77
C GLU A 19 0.72 -3.43 11.06
N THR A 20 1.19 -4.39 11.87
CA THR A 20 0.65 -4.67 13.20
C THR A 20 1.59 -4.09 14.25
N LEU A 21 1.02 -3.43 15.23
CA LEU A 21 1.72 -2.88 16.38
C LEU A 21 1.24 -3.58 17.65
N GLU A 22 2.19 -3.93 18.50
CA GLU A 22 1.95 -4.42 19.86
C GLU A 22 2.91 -3.67 20.81
N ASP A 23 2.47 -2.51 21.32
CA ASP A 23 3.23 -1.69 22.27
C ASP A 23 2.38 -1.41 23.53
N LYS A 24 3.01 -0.94 24.62
CA LYS A 24 2.31 -0.58 25.85
C LYS A 24 1.40 0.63 25.63
N GLY A 25 0.12 0.37 25.38
CA GLY A 25 -0.92 1.39 25.24
C GLY A 25 -1.39 1.63 23.82
N ASP A 26 -0.63 1.18 22.82
CA ASP A 26 -1.03 1.18 21.42
C ASP A 26 -1.01 -0.26 20.87
N ASN A 27 -2.12 -0.72 20.31
CA ASN A 27 -2.24 -2.01 19.66
C ASN A 27 -3.07 -1.89 18.37
N GLY A 28 -2.87 -2.84 17.48
CA GLY A 28 -3.74 -2.99 16.33
C GLY A 28 -3.02 -3.20 15.01
N THR A 29 -3.82 -3.37 13.97
CA THR A 29 -3.35 -3.53 12.60
C THR A 29 -3.90 -2.41 11.74
N LEU A 30 -3.00 -1.72 11.04
CA LEU A 30 -3.33 -0.72 10.05
C LEU A 30 -3.03 -1.27 8.67
N THR A 31 -4.03 -1.29 7.80
CA THR A 31 -3.95 -1.72 6.40
C THR A 31 -4.28 -0.53 5.51
N ILE A 32 -3.49 -0.32 4.45
CA ILE A 32 -3.83 0.62 3.38
C ILE A 32 -3.77 -0.01 2.01
N GLY A 33 -4.58 0.56 1.12
CA GLY A 33 -4.38 0.51 -0.32
C GLY A 33 -4.00 1.89 -0.83
N TYR A 34 -2.85 2.01 -1.49
CA TYR A 34 -2.26 3.28 -1.90
C TYR A 34 -1.90 3.28 -3.40
N MET A 35 -2.30 4.36 -4.07
CA MET A 35 -1.95 4.69 -5.46
C MET A 35 -0.84 5.75 -5.43
N ALA A 36 0.41 5.29 -5.43
CA ALA A 36 1.55 6.15 -5.12
C ALA A 36 1.83 7.23 -6.19
N LYS A 37 1.43 7.03 -7.45
CA LYS A 37 1.56 8.08 -8.48
C LYS A 37 0.59 9.23 -8.25
N LEU A 38 -0.55 8.95 -7.64
CA LEU A 38 -1.61 9.93 -7.37
C LEU A 38 -1.55 10.50 -5.95
N HIS A 39 -0.71 9.93 -5.08
CA HIS A 39 -0.70 10.22 -3.64
C HIS A 39 -2.07 10.03 -2.98
N GLN A 40 -2.78 8.97 -3.36
CA GLN A 40 -4.16 8.72 -2.92
C GLN A 40 -4.32 7.38 -2.22
N HIS A 41 -5.08 7.40 -1.13
CA HIS A 41 -5.55 6.20 -0.43
C HIS A 41 -6.85 5.71 -1.08
N ALA A 42 -6.84 4.49 -1.58
CA ALA A 42 -8.05 3.80 -2.05
C ALA A 42 -8.72 2.97 -0.93
N LEU A 43 -7.95 2.63 0.11
CA LEU A 43 -8.40 1.89 1.29
C LEU A 43 -7.57 2.32 2.49
N THR A 44 -8.24 2.51 3.63
CA THR A 44 -7.61 2.65 4.94
C THR A 44 -8.47 1.91 5.95
N GLU A 45 -7.91 0.90 6.62
CA GLU A 45 -8.59 0.13 7.64
C GLU A 45 -7.70 0.01 8.87
N PHE A 46 -8.25 0.34 10.03
CA PHE A 46 -7.57 0.20 11.31
C PHE A 46 -8.42 -0.64 12.25
N THR A 47 -7.79 -1.64 12.87
CA THR A 47 -8.38 -2.46 13.94
C THR A 47 -7.50 -2.31 15.18
N GLY A 48 -8.10 -2.09 16.35
CA GLY A 48 -7.38 -1.89 17.61
C GLY A 48 -7.48 -0.45 18.14
N SER A 49 -6.52 -0.05 18.96
CA SER A 49 -6.45 1.27 19.60
C SER A 49 -5.02 1.78 19.57
N ALA A 50 -4.79 2.91 18.90
CA ALA A 50 -3.49 3.57 18.87
C ALA A 50 -3.64 5.09 18.91
N SER A 51 -2.64 5.79 19.46
CA SER A 51 -2.62 7.25 19.45
C SER A 51 -2.60 7.81 18.02
N PRO A 52 -3.16 9.01 17.78
CA PRO A 52 -3.11 9.64 16.45
C PRO A 52 -1.69 9.84 15.91
N GLN A 53 -0.71 10.01 16.80
CA GLN A 53 0.70 10.16 16.43
C GLN A 53 1.28 8.84 15.93
N THR A 54 0.92 7.73 16.58
CA THR A 54 1.29 6.38 16.18
C THR A 54 0.66 6.01 14.83
N ILE A 55 -0.64 6.27 14.65
CA ILE A 55 -1.34 6.04 13.37
C ILE A 55 -0.64 6.81 12.23
N ARG A 56 -0.31 8.09 12.43
CA ARG A 56 0.42 8.88 11.41
C ARG A 56 1.77 8.27 11.04
N LYS A 57 2.55 7.83 12.03
CA LYS A 57 3.85 7.16 11.79
C LYS A 57 3.68 5.85 11.03
N MET A 58 2.69 5.04 11.39
CA MET A 58 2.36 3.80 10.66
C MET A 58 1.95 4.11 9.22
N MET A 59 1.15 5.16 9.00
CA MET A 59 0.72 5.55 7.66
C MET A 59 1.86 5.91 6.74
N THR A 60 2.78 6.77 7.19
CA THR A 60 3.95 7.11 6.39
C THR A 60 4.81 5.89 6.06
N ARG A 61 5.00 4.96 7.02
CA ARG A 61 5.74 3.72 6.74
C ARG A 61 5.04 2.84 5.71
N LEU A 62 3.72 2.72 5.80
CA LEU A 62 2.93 1.93 4.87
C LEU A 62 2.89 2.55 3.47
N GLU A 63 2.78 3.87 3.34
CA GLU A 63 2.87 4.58 2.06
C GLU A 63 4.20 4.31 1.36
N ILE A 64 5.30 4.34 2.11
CA ILE A 64 6.64 3.98 1.61
C ILE A 64 6.64 2.53 1.11
N ARG A 65 6.18 1.58 1.91
CA ARG A 65 6.12 0.15 1.52
C ARG A 65 5.26 -0.08 0.27
N CYS A 66 4.11 0.57 0.18
CA CYS A 66 3.26 0.53 -1.02
C CYS A 66 4.00 1.08 -2.24
N THR A 67 4.74 2.17 -2.09
CA THR A 67 5.54 2.77 -3.18
C THR A 67 6.67 1.85 -3.65
N GLU A 68 7.33 1.15 -2.72
CA GLU A 68 8.34 0.13 -3.03
C GLU A 68 7.72 -1.06 -3.79
N TRP A 69 6.58 -1.56 -3.32
CA TRP A 69 5.84 -2.64 -3.99
C TRP A 69 5.40 -2.23 -5.39
N ARG A 70 4.90 -1.01 -5.56
CA ARG A 70 4.52 -0.46 -6.86
C ARG A 70 5.71 -0.49 -7.81
N THR A 71 6.86 0.03 -7.38
CA THR A 71 8.09 0.06 -8.19
C THR A 71 8.53 -1.35 -8.60
N TRP A 72 8.43 -2.32 -7.70
CA TRP A 72 8.71 -3.72 -8.01
C TRP A 72 7.71 -4.31 -9.02
N MET A 73 6.41 -4.05 -8.85
CA MET A 73 5.35 -4.50 -9.75
C MET A 73 5.52 -3.91 -11.16
N GLU A 74 5.87 -2.62 -11.28
CA GLU A 74 6.14 -2.00 -12.58
C GLU A 74 7.29 -2.68 -13.32
N LYS A 75 8.37 -3.02 -12.60
CA LYS A 75 9.50 -3.78 -13.19
C LYS A 75 9.05 -5.15 -13.68
N LYS A 76 8.20 -5.85 -12.91
CA LYS A 76 7.65 -7.16 -13.29
C LYS A 76 6.73 -7.08 -14.51
N ILE A 77 5.84 -6.08 -14.56
CA ILE A 77 4.95 -5.84 -15.71
C ILE A 77 5.78 -5.60 -16.97
N ARG A 78 6.76 -4.68 -16.92
CA ARG A 78 7.62 -4.38 -18.07
C ARG A 78 8.35 -5.60 -18.60
N ALA A 79 8.85 -6.46 -17.71
CA ALA A 79 9.52 -7.69 -18.10
C ALA A 79 8.58 -8.71 -18.79
N GLN A 80 7.30 -8.74 -18.41
CA GLN A 80 6.29 -9.60 -19.04
C GLN A 80 5.83 -9.08 -20.41
N THR A 81 5.81 -7.77 -20.63
CA THR A 81 5.37 -7.16 -21.91
C THR A 81 6.44 -7.18 -23.00
N GLN A 82 7.70 -7.46 -22.64
CA GLN A 82 8.83 -7.55 -23.59
C GLN A 82 9.09 -8.98 -24.11
N GLN A 83 8.29 -9.96 -23.66
CA GLN A 83 8.30 -11.35 -24.15
C GLN A 83 7.11 -11.58 -25.09
#